data_AF-A0A7K3RSZ6-F1
#
_entry.id   AF-A0A7K3RSZ6-F1
#
_cell.length_a   1.000
_cell.length_b   1.000
_cell.length_c   1.000
_cell.angle_alpha   90.00
_cell.angle_beta   90.00
_cell.angle_gamma   90.00
#
_symmetry.space_group_name_H-M   'P 1'
#
loop_
_entity.id
_entity.type
_entity.pdbx_description
1 polymer ?
#
loop_
_entity_poly.entity_id
_entity_poly.type
_entity_poly.pdbx_seq_one_letter_code
_entity_poly.pdbx_strand_id
1 'polypeptide(L)'
;MTQSDEEWPWLEDRPVFTTCGEKGGNVTVVPVGAVLKPFTGRFWLYVVGFVVSVTLVVVGTWLAIFRPQGASPGGSWWWLALALPATGFALLWFAGIYVEGMHRIMRERPRNLLLLAGLLGGSALGLAVPAALGSAEGFVPASLLSAFSCAVTGLCATRGIRRARKDVTRILRLRATGTAHTGAIAALPDPKAWNSGGDVPIRYRDNSTGAERTVTVRVNTWAHRIPVPGTPVIVRTDEDGDLLVELDPDHPVEYFSDSRRYERDTSGGGSM
;
A
#
# COMPACT_ATOMS: atom_id res chain seq x y z
N MET A 1 -29.28 -8.81 -12.30
CA MET A 1 -27.96 -9.35 -11.93
C MET A 1 -27.12 -8.18 -11.46
N THR A 2 -26.94 -8.11 -10.15
CA THR A 2 -26.29 -7.03 -9.41
C THR A 2 -24.79 -7.07 -9.64
N GLN A 3 -24.28 -6.02 -10.30
CA GLN A 3 -22.86 -5.74 -10.52
C GLN A 3 -22.26 -5.14 -9.23
N SER A 4 -22.32 -5.93 -8.17
CA SER A 4 -21.70 -5.68 -6.87
C SER A 4 -20.97 -6.96 -6.54
N ASP A 5 -19.65 -7.01 -6.74
CA ASP A 5 -18.71 -7.92 -6.02
C ASP A 5 -17.26 -7.94 -6.56
N GLU A 6 -16.86 -7.11 -7.53
CA GLU A 6 -15.43 -6.90 -7.80
C GLU A 6 -15.13 -5.41 -7.76
N GLU A 7 -15.02 -4.87 -6.55
CA GLU A 7 -14.67 -3.45 -6.38
C GLU A 7 -13.20 -3.19 -6.80
N TRP A 8 -12.38 -4.25 -6.94
CA TRP A 8 -10.95 -4.16 -7.27
C TRP A 8 -10.38 -5.36 -8.05
N PRO A 9 -10.91 -5.76 -9.22
CA PRO A 9 -10.46 -6.93 -10.00
C PRO A 9 -9.01 -6.80 -10.51
N TRP A 10 -8.41 -5.62 -10.41
CA TRP A 10 -7.01 -5.37 -10.71
C TRP A 10 -6.08 -5.51 -9.49
N LEU A 11 -6.61 -5.50 -8.25
CA LEU A 11 -5.87 -5.95 -7.08
C LEU A 11 -5.69 -7.46 -7.09
N GLU A 12 -6.64 -8.16 -7.69
CA GLU A 12 -6.64 -9.61 -7.73
C GLU A 12 -5.78 -10.13 -8.89
N ASP A 13 -4.61 -10.62 -8.49
CA ASP A 13 -4.01 -11.83 -9.00
C ASP A 13 -3.48 -11.87 -10.45
N ARG A 14 -3.28 -10.72 -11.09
CA ARG A 14 -2.45 -10.67 -12.31
C ARG A 14 -0.97 -10.54 -11.94
N PRO A 15 -0.09 -11.33 -12.57
CA PRO A 15 1.35 -11.19 -12.39
C PRO A 15 1.81 -9.77 -12.75
N VAL A 16 2.50 -9.10 -11.83
CA VAL A 16 3.06 -7.77 -12.06
C VAL A 16 4.57 -7.84 -12.13
N PHE A 17 5.15 -7.31 -13.20
CA PHE A 17 6.60 -7.24 -13.38
C PHE A 17 7.14 -5.92 -12.86
N THR A 18 8.24 -5.97 -12.11
CA THR A 18 8.93 -4.78 -11.59
C THR A 18 10.40 -4.81 -11.97
N THR A 19 10.93 -3.67 -12.41
CA THR A 19 12.35 -3.55 -12.83
C THR A 19 13.29 -3.26 -11.67
N CYS A 20 12.77 -2.81 -10.52
CA CYS A 20 13.57 -2.37 -9.38
C CYS A 20 13.57 -3.36 -8.20
N GLY A 21 13.17 -4.61 -8.44
CA GLY A 21 13.15 -5.66 -7.42
C GLY A 21 12.15 -5.41 -6.28
N GLU A 22 11.11 -4.61 -6.50
CA GLU A 22 10.09 -4.33 -5.49
C GLU A 22 9.30 -5.60 -5.12
N LYS A 23 8.96 -5.77 -3.84
CA LYS A 23 8.31 -6.98 -3.30
C LYS A 23 7.05 -6.67 -2.49
N GLY A 24 6.03 -7.53 -2.60
CA GLY A 24 4.81 -7.46 -1.76
C GLY A 24 4.10 -6.10 -1.82
N GLY A 25 3.72 -5.54 -0.67
CA GLY A 25 3.04 -4.23 -0.59
C GLY A 25 3.85 -3.01 -1.06
N ASN A 26 5.07 -3.23 -1.58
CA ASN A 26 5.85 -2.23 -2.29
C ASN A 26 5.59 -2.20 -3.81
N VAL A 27 4.89 -3.17 -4.36
CA VAL A 27 4.63 -3.19 -5.81
C VAL A 27 3.64 -2.11 -6.16
N THR A 28 3.96 -1.31 -7.18
CA THR A 28 3.06 -0.30 -7.73
C THR A 28 2.24 -0.93 -8.85
N VAL A 29 0.92 -1.00 -8.69
CA VAL A 29 0.02 -1.60 -9.67
C VAL A 29 -0.80 -0.50 -10.34
N VAL A 30 -0.66 -0.35 -11.66
CA VAL A 30 -1.36 0.68 -12.42
C VAL A 30 -2.32 0.00 -13.39
N PRO A 31 -3.65 0.15 -13.25
CA PRO A 31 -4.61 -0.41 -14.20
C PRO A 31 -4.42 0.18 -15.60
N VAL A 32 -4.76 -0.59 -16.63
CA VAL A 32 -4.78 -0.08 -18.02
C VAL A 32 -5.82 1.05 -18.11
N GLY A 33 -5.46 2.19 -18.70
CA GLY A 33 -6.32 3.37 -18.76
C GLY A 33 -6.46 4.16 -17.45
N ALA A 34 -5.74 3.79 -16.38
CA ALA A 34 -5.76 4.55 -15.14
C ALA A 34 -5.17 5.96 -15.34
N VAL A 35 -5.81 6.95 -14.72
CA VAL A 35 -5.31 8.32 -14.66
C VAL A 35 -4.94 8.63 -13.21
N LEU A 36 -3.72 9.13 -13.00
CA LEU A 36 -3.26 9.53 -11.67
C LEU A 36 -4.03 10.77 -11.20
N LYS A 37 -5.06 10.58 -10.38
CA LYS A 37 -5.85 11.67 -9.81
C LYS A 37 -5.00 12.44 -8.77
N PRO A 38 -5.07 13.79 -8.75
CA PRO A 38 -4.40 14.57 -7.72
C PRO A 38 -5.00 14.31 -6.33
N PHE A 39 -4.24 14.62 -5.28
CA PHE A 39 -4.80 14.69 -3.94
C PHE A 39 -5.78 15.87 -3.88
N THR A 40 -7.00 15.60 -3.44
CA THR A 40 -8.07 16.59 -3.34
C THR A 40 -8.20 17.00 -1.88
N GLY A 41 -8.74 18.20 -1.62
CA GLY A 41 -9.03 18.64 -0.26
C GLY A 41 -9.87 17.63 0.53
N ARG A 42 -10.79 16.93 -0.15
CA ARG A 42 -11.60 15.84 0.44
C ARG A 42 -10.75 14.69 1.01
N PHE A 43 -9.66 14.30 0.34
CA PHE A 43 -8.77 13.26 0.87
C PHE A 43 -8.10 13.70 2.19
N TRP A 44 -7.62 14.95 2.24
CA TRP A 44 -7.05 15.51 3.45
C TRP A 44 -8.09 15.68 4.56
N LEU A 45 -9.34 15.97 4.21
CA LEU A 45 -10.44 15.99 5.16
C LEU A 45 -10.66 14.61 5.80
N TYR A 46 -10.53 13.51 5.04
CA TYR A 46 -10.56 12.17 5.63
C TYR A 46 -9.42 11.94 6.63
N VAL A 47 -8.20 12.35 6.28
CA VAL A 47 -7.02 12.21 7.16
C VAL A 47 -7.16 13.03 8.45
N VAL A 48 -7.56 14.29 8.33
CA VAL A 48 -7.77 15.18 9.49
C VAL A 48 -8.92 14.68 10.35
N GLY A 49 -10.05 14.31 9.73
CA GLY A 49 -11.21 13.75 10.44
C GLY A 49 -10.85 12.48 11.22
N PHE A 50 -10.02 11.61 10.64
CA PHE A 50 -9.51 10.42 11.32
C PHE A 50 -8.67 10.77 12.55
N VAL A 51 -7.69 11.67 12.41
CA VAL A 51 -6.83 12.12 13.52
C VAL A 51 -7.66 12.72 14.65
N VAL A 52 -8.58 13.65 14.33
CA VAL A 52 -9.46 14.29 15.31
C VAL A 52 -10.34 13.26 16.02
N SER A 53 -10.89 12.30 15.29
CA SER A 53 -11.73 11.25 15.88
C SER A 53 -10.95 10.37 16.84
N VAL A 54 -9.72 9.96 16.47
CA VAL A 54 -8.83 9.19 17.37
C VAL A 54 -8.49 10.01 18.62
N THR A 55 -8.19 11.30 18.47
CA THR A 55 -7.95 12.20 19.61
C THR A 55 -9.14 12.23 20.57
N LEU A 56 -10.36 12.39 20.05
CA LEU A 56 -11.58 12.41 20.87
C LEU A 56 -11.82 11.07 21.58
N VAL A 57 -11.55 9.93 20.92
CA VAL A 57 -11.64 8.60 21.55
C VAL A 57 -10.67 8.50 22.72
N VAL A 58 -9.41 8.89 22.54
CA VAL A 58 -8.39 8.81 23.61
C VAL A 58 -8.75 9.73 24.78
N VAL A 59 -9.14 10.98 24.51
CA VAL A 59 -9.55 11.94 25.55
C VAL A 59 -10.80 11.46 26.28
N GLY A 60 -11.84 11.03 25.55
CA GLY A 60 -13.09 10.54 26.14
C GLY A 60 -12.88 9.29 27.00
N THR A 61 -12.03 8.37 26.55
CA THR A 61 -11.65 7.17 27.31
C THR A 61 -10.90 7.55 28.59
N TRP A 62 -9.94 8.48 28.51
CA TRP A 62 -9.22 8.97 29.68
C TRP A 62 -10.17 9.62 30.70
N LEU A 63 -11.08 10.49 30.26
CA LEU A 63 -12.08 11.14 31.13
C LEU A 63 -13.02 10.15 31.80
N ALA A 64 -13.41 9.09 31.09
CA ALA A 64 -14.24 8.02 31.64
C ALA A 64 -13.52 7.22 32.74
N ILE A 65 -12.21 7.00 32.60
CA ILE A 65 -11.39 6.23 33.55
C ILE A 65 -11.00 7.08 34.76
N PHE A 66 -10.44 8.28 34.53
CA PHE A 66 -9.77 9.06 35.57
C PHE A 66 -10.66 10.06 36.31
N ARG A 67 -11.90 10.28 35.85
CA ARG A 67 -12.95 11.15 36.43
C ARG A 67 -12.42 12.48 37.03
N PRO A 68 -12.64 13.63 36.38
CA PRO A 68 -12.26 14.91 36.98
C PRO A 68 -12.95 15.10 38.35
N GLN A 69 -12.17 15.57 39.34
CA GLN A 69 -12.66 15.82 40.70
C GLN A 69 -13.85 16.80 40.65
N GLY A 70 -14.99 16.39 41.23
CA GLY A 70 -16.23 17.17 41.23
C GLY A 70 -17.32 16.71 40.25
N ALA A 71 -17.03 15.76 39.36
CA ALA A 71 -18.08 15.15 38.52
C ALA A 71 -18.94 14.18 39.36
N SER A 72 -20.27 14.35 39.32
CA SER A 72 -21.19 13.43 39.98
C SER A 72 -21.04 12.00 39.41
N PRO A 73 -21.31 10.93 40.20
CA PRO A 73 -21.20 9.54 39.73
C PRO A 73 -22.03 9.27 38.45
N GLY A 74 -23.12 10.02 38.27
CA GLY A 74 -23.98 9.97 37.08
C GLY A 74 -23.56 10.86 35.92
N GLY A 75 -22.45 11.61 36.01
CA GLY A 75 -21.89 12.38 34.90
C GLY A 75 -20.89 11.57 34.06
N SER A 76 -20.22 10.57 34.63
CA SER A 76 -19.11 9.89 33.93
C SER A 76 -19.50 9.15 32.64
N TRP A 77 -20.77 8.76 32.46
CA TRP A 77 -21.24 8.02 31.28
C TRP A 77 -21.36 8.89 30.02
N TRP A 78 -21.52 10.20 30.16
CA TRP A 78 -21.67 11.07 28.99
C TRP A 78 -20.38 11.11 28.14
N TRP A 79 -19.22 10.94 28.77
CA TRP A 79 -17.94 10.82 28.08
C TRP A 79 -17.83 9.53 27.26
N LEU A 80 -18.42 8.42 27.72
CA LEU A 80 -18.55 7.19 26.93
C LEU A 80 -19.52 7.40 25.76
N ALA A 81 -20.61 8.14 25.98
CA ALA A 81 -21.55 8.51 24.94
C ALA A 81 -20.94 9.44 23.87
N LEU A 82 -19.82 10.13 24.15
CA LEU A 82 -19.03 10.85 23.13
C LEU A 82 -17.94 9.99 22.48
N ALA A 83 -17.28 9.12 23.26
CA ALA A 83 -16.21 8.26 22.75
C ALA A 83 -16.75 7.26 21.71
N LEU A 84 -17.94 6.70 21.92
CA LEU A 84 -18.56 5.74 21.02
C LEU A 84 -18.84 6.32 19.61
N PRO A 85 -19.51 7.48 19.46
CA PRO A 85 -19.63 8.15 18.17
C PRO A 85 -18.27 8.48 17.55
N ALA A 86 -17.30 8.94 18.35
CA ALA A 86 -15.95 9.24 17.85
C ALA A 86 -15.26 7.99 17.29
N THR A 87 -15.45 6.81 17.90
CA THR A 87 -14.97 5.53 17.35
C THR A 87 -15.66 5.21 16.02
N GLY A 88 -16.98 5.38 15.94
CA GLY A 88 -17.73 5.20 14.70
C GLY A 88 -17.24 6.12 13.58
N PHE A 89 -17.00 7.39 13.89
CA PHE A 89 -16.41 8.34 12.94
C PHE A 89 -14.98 7.97 12.56
N ALA A 90 -14.14 7.52 13.50
CA ALA A 90 -12.78 7.07 13.19
C ALA A 90 -12.79 5.91 12.18
N LEU A 91 -13.70 4.94 12.33
CA LEU A 91 -13.87 3.85 11.36
C LEU A 91 -14.37 4.34 10.01
N LEU A 92 -15.33 5.28 9.98
CA LEU A 92 -15.82 5.90 8.75
C LEU A 92 -14.70 6.63 8.00
N TRP A 93 -13.92 7.45 8.71
CA TRP A 93 -12.80 8.18 8.14
C TRP A 93 -11.70 7.23 7.67
N PHE A 94 -11.40 6.19 8.45
CA PHE A 94 -10.46 5.12 8.07
C PHE A 94 -10.88 4.44 6.77
N ALA A 95 -12.14 4.04 6.64
CA ALA A 95 -12.67 3.44 5.42
C ALA A 95 -12.56 4.40 4.23
N GLY A 96 -12.84 5.69 4.43
CA GLY A 96 -12.65 6.72 3.42
C GLY A 96 -11.19 6.87 2.95
N ILE A 97 -10.23 6.88 3.88
CA ILE A 97 -8.79 6.89 3.55
C ILE A 97 -8.41 5.60 2.82
N TYR A 98 -8.97 4.45 3.22
CA TYR A 98 -8.66 3.17 2.63
C TYR A 98 -9.11 3.10 1.16
N VAL A 99 -10.38 3.41 0.90
CA VAL A 99 -11.00 3.36 -0.44
C VAL A 99 -10.41 4.43 -1.36
N GLU A 100 -10.30 5.67 -0.88
CA GLU A 100 -9.79 6.78 -1.69
C GLU A 100 -8.26 6.72 -1.84
N GLY A 101 -7.57 6.24 -0.81
CA GLY A 101 -6.13 6.06 -0.82
C GLY A 101 -5.68 5.00 -1.83
N MET A 102 -6.45 3.93 -2.01
CA MET A 102 -6.16 2.92 -3.03
C MET A 102 -6.17 3.49 -4.44
N HIS A 103 -7.20 4.23 -4.79
CA HIS A 103 -7.32 4.88 -6.10
C HIS A 103 -6.22 5.91 -6.40
N ARG A 104 -5.52 6.42 -5.38
CA ARG A 104 -4.58 7.55 -5.53
C ARG A 104 -3.13 7.19 -5.31
N ILE A 105 -2.86 6.25 -4.41
CA ILE A 105 -1.52 5.85 -4.02
C ILE A 105 -1.09 4.61 -4.80
N MET A 106 -2.03 3.77 -5.24
CA MET A 106 -1.79 2.54 -6.03
C MET A 106 -0.77 1.57 -5.39
N ARG A 107 -0.54 1.71 -4.07
CA ARG A 107 0.45 0.95 -3.30
C ARG A 107 0.00 0.83 -1.84
N GLU A 108 0.05 -0.38 -1.31
CA GLU A 108 -0.50 -0.69 0.01
C GLU A 108 0.34 -0.16 1.17
N ARG A 109 1.67 -0.28 1.09
CA ARG A 109 2.56 0.07 2.22
C ARG A 109 2.50 1.55 2.59
N PRO A 110 2.59 2.53 1.65
CA PRO A 110 2.48 3.94 2.00
C PRO A 110 1.10 4.31 2.56
N ARG A 111 0.03 3.65 2.11
CA ARG A 111 -1.32 3.80 2.67
C ARG A 111 -1.37 3.33 4.13
N ASN A 112 -0.84 2.14 4.42
CA ASN A 112 -0.82 1.61 5.78
C ASN A 112 0.03 2.47 6.72
N LEU A 113 1.15 3.02 6.22
CA LEU A 113 1.95 3.99 6.98
C LEU A 113 1.20 5.29 7.23
N LEU A 114 0.41 5.80 6.26
CA LEU A 114 -0.41 6.99 6.46
C LEU A 114 -1.47 6.76 7.54
N LEU A 115 -2.14 5.61 7.53
CA LEU A 115 -3.12 5.22 8.53
C LEU A 115 -2.48 5.10 9.92
N LEU A 116 -1.31 4.46 10.00
CA LEU A 116 -0.55 4.34 11.24
C LEU A 116 -0.11 5.73 11.76
N ALA A 117 0.35 6.62 10.89
CA ALA A 117 0.70 7.99 11.26
C ALA A 117 -0.52 8.75 11.81
N GLY A 118 -1.69 8.60 11.18
CA GLY A 118 -2.93 9.20 11.66
C GLY A 118 -3.33 8.70 13.05
N LEU A 119 -3.21 7.39 13.29
CA LEU A 119 -3.51 6.75 14.58
C LEU A 119 -2.55 7.25 15.68
N LEU A 120 -1.25 7.25 15.40
CA LEU A 120 -0.23 7.72 16.35
C LEU A 120 -0.34 9.21 16.63
N GLY A 121 -0.63 10.02 15.61
CA GLY A 121 -0.84 11.46 15.74
C GLY A 121 -2.08 11.80 16.56
N GLY A 122 -3.20 11.11 16.28
CA GLY A 122 -4.42 11.27 17.06
C GLY A 122 -4.24 10.86 18.53
N SER A 123 -3.51 9.78 18.75
CA SER A 123 -3.17 9.29 20.10
C SER A 123 -2.26 10.26 20.85
N ALA A 124 -1.23 10.80 20.19
CA ALA A 124 -0.33 11.79 20.78
C ALA A 124 -1.07 13.03 21.24
N LEU A 125 -1.94 13.58 20.37
CA LEU A 125 -2.79 14.73 20.71
C LEU A 125 -3.77 14.40 21.85
N GLY A 126 -4.34 13.20 21.84
CA GLY A 126 -5.27 12.77 22.87
C GLY A 126 -4.63 12.61 24.24
N LEU A 127 -3.38 12.14 24.31
CA LEU A 127 -2.61 12.03 25.55
C LEU A 127 -2.04 13.37 26.03
N ALA A 128 -1.81 14.33 25.12
CA ALA A 128 -1.31 15.65 25.46
C ALA A 128 -2.35 16.49 26.24
N VAL A 129 -3.64 16.30 25.99
CA VAL A 129 -4.73 17.02 26.68
C VAL A 129 -4.73 16.73 28.20
N PRO A 130 -4.75 15.46 28.67
CA PRO A 130 -4.58 15.12 30.09
C PRO A 130 -3.31 15.67 30.74
N ALA A 131 -2.20 15.67 30.01
CA ALA A 131 -0.92 16.19 30.50
C ALA A 131 -0.98 17.71 30.69
N ALA A 132 -1.59 18.44 29.75
CA ALA A 132 -1.76 19.89 29.82
C ALA A 132 -2.70 20.33 30.95
N LEU A 133 -3.68 19.49 31.32
CA LEU A 133 -4.59 19.74 32.43
C LEU A 133 -3.95 19.48 33.82
N GLY A 134 -2.66 19.18 33.89
CA GLY A 134 -1.91 18.99 35.15
C GLY A 134 -2.26 17.68 35.88
N SER A 135 -3.03 16.80 35.25
CA SER A 135 -3.63 15.63 35.90
C SER A 135 -2.78 14.36 35.87
N ALA A 136 -1.69 14.31 35.10
CA ALA A 136 -0.83 13.12 35.08
C ALA A 136 0.57 13.32 34.46
N GLU A 137 1.60 13.40 35.30
CA GLU A 137 3.01 13.49 34.90
C GLU A 137 3.47 12.31 34.01
N GLY A 138 2.86 11.12 34.18
CA GLY A 138 3.18 9.91 33.40
C GLY A 138 2.75 9.95 31.92
N PHE A 139 1.93 10.91 31.49
CA PHE A 139 1.44 11.00 30.10
C PHE A 139 2.35 11.83 29.19
N VAL A 140 3.24 12.64 29.76
CA VAL A 140 4.23 13.42 28.99
C VAL A 140 5.17 12.51 28.19
N PRO A 141 5.84 11.49 28.76
CA PRO A 141 6.71 10.61 27.97
C PRO A 141 5.94 9.82 26.91
N ALA A 142 4.73 9.36 27.23
CA ALA A 142 3.88 8.61 26.28
C ALA A 142 3.42 9.50 25.10
N SER A 143 3.03 10.75 25.35
CA SER A 143 2.63 11.68 24.29
C SER A 143 3.81 12.08 23.40
N LEU A 144 5.00 12.31 23.97
CA LEU A 144 6.23 12.59 23.22
C LEU A 144 6.66 11.41 22.35
N LEU A 145 6.65 10.18 22.90
CA LEU A 145 6.96 8.97 22.13
C LEU A 145 5.96 8.78 20.98
N SER A 146 4.66 8.94 21.24
CA SER A 146 3.62 8.83 20.21
C SER A 146 3.78 9.91 19.13
N ALA A 147 4.11 11.14 19.50
CA ALA A 147 4.36 12.24 18.56
C ALA A 147 5.60 11.99 17.70
N PHE A 148 6.69 11.49 18.31
CA PHE A 148 7.92 11.13 17.59
C PHE A 148 7.66 9.98 16.61
N SER A 149 6.99 8.91 17.04
CA SER A 149 6.60 7.79 16.18
C SER A 149 5.67 8.25 15.05
N CYS A 150 4.73 9.17 15.31
CA CYS A 150 3.90 9.79 14.29
C CYS A 150 4.73 10.56 13.26
N ALA A 151 5.67 11.39 13.70
CA ALA A 151 6.53 12.17 12.81
C ALA A 151 7.40 11.27 11.91
N VAL A 152 8.02 10.24 12.47
CA VAL A 152 8.81 9.24 11.72
C VAL A 152 7.92 8.50 10.71
N THR A 153 6.76 8.01 11.15
CA THR A 153 5.83 7.28 10.29
C THR A 153 5.29 8.16 9.17
N GLY A 154 4.94 9.42 9.47
CA GLY A 154 4.49 10.41 8.49
C GLY A 154 5.57 10.75 7.46
N LEU A 155 6.83 10.86 7.89
CA LEU A 155 7.95 11.06 6.97
C LEU A 155 8.17 9.85 6.05
N CYS A 156 8.06 8.63 6.59
CA CYS A 156 8.12 7.41 5.81
C CYS A 156 6.93 7.30 4.83
N ALA A 157 5.71 7.63 5.27
CA ALA A 157 4.51 7.65 4.43
C ALA A 157 4.63 8.65 3.28
N THR A 158 5.05 9.89 3.57
CA THR A 158 5.21 10.93 2.55
C THR A 158 6.29 10.58 1.52
N ARG A 159 7.44 10.04 1.96
CA ARG A 159 8.47 9.52 1.04
C ARG A 159 7.95 8.36 0.21
N GLY A 160 7.21 7.43 0.82
CA GLY A 160 6.57 6.29 0.14
C GLY A 160 5.57 6.74 -0.92
N ILE A 161 4.70 7.69 -0.60
CA ILE A 161 3.71 8.28 -1.53
C ILE A 161 4.42 8.99 -2.68
N ARG A 162 5.47 9.77 -2.40
CA ARG A 162 6.25 10.44 -3.45
C ARG A 162 6.90 9.44 -4.40
N ARG A 163 7.47 8.35 -3.88
CA ARG A 163 8.04 7.27 -4.71
C ARG A 163 6.96 6.58 -5.55
N ALA A 164 5.89 6.12 -4.92
CA ALA A 164 4.77 5.48 -5.61
C ALA A 164 4.22 6.36 -6.74
N ARG A 165 4.04 7.67 -6.49
CA ARG A 165 3.58 8.59 -7.53
C ARG A 165 4.59 8.79 -8.66
N LYS A 166 5.88 8.81 -8.38
CA LYS A 166 6.92 8.83 -9.43
C LYS A 166 6.85 7.56 -10.27
N ASP A 167 6.69 6.40 -9.63
CA ASP A 167 6.59 5.10 -10.31
C ASP A 167 5.33 5.03 -11.19
N VAL A 168 4.17 5.48 -10.68
CA VAL A 168 2.93 5.56 -11.48
C VAL A 168 3.12 6.49 -12.68
N THR A 169 3.68 7.68 -12.48
CA THR A 169 3.94 8.61 -13.59
C THR A 169 4.89 8.00 -14.63
N ARG A 170 5.94 7.30 -14.18
CA ARG A 170 6.88 6.58 -15.06
C ARG A 170 6.14 5.51 -15.89
N ILE A 171 5.30 4.69 -15.25
CA ILE A 171 4.51 3.65 -15.94
C ILE A 171 3.55 4.28 -16.96
N LEU A 172 2.82 5.33 -16.58
CA LEU A 172 1.91 6.02 -17.49
C LEU A 172 2.62 6.68 -18.67
N ARG A 173 3.79 7.30 -18.42
CA ARG A 173 4.66 7.84 -19.47
C ARG A 173 5.09 6.73 -20.44
N LEU A 174 5.64 5.62 -19.93
CA LEU A 174 6.09 4.49 -20.75
C LEU A 174 4.95 3.86 -21.57
N ARG A 175 3.73 3.80 -21.04
CA ARG A 175 2.56 3.34 -21.81
C ARG A 175 2.15 4.30 -22.92
N ALA A 176 2.30 5.61 -22.70
CA ALA A 176 1.87 6.63 -23.65
C ALA A 176 2.89 6.90 -24.76
N THR A 177 4.19 6.94 -24.42
CA THR A 177 5.25 7.38 -25.34
C THR A 177 6.34 6.33 -25.57
N GLY A 178 6.36 5.25 -24.78
CA GLY A 178 7.38 4.22 -24.90
C GLY A 178 7.20 3.37 -26.16
N THR A 179 8.33 3.01 -26.79
CA THR A 179 8.35 2.09 -27.92
C THR A 179 8.03 0.69 -27.41
N ALA A 180 6.99 0.08 -27.97
CA ALA A 180 6.58 -1.28 -27.62
C ALA A 180 7.38 -2.31 -28.43
N HIS A 181 7.92 -3.30 -27.72
CA HIS A 181 8.63 -4.45 -28.27
C HIS A 181 7.95 -5.73 -27.84
N THR A 182 7.87 -6.70 -28.75
CA THR A 182 7.36 -8.03 -28.44
C THR A 182 8.44 -8.81 -27.70
N GLY A 183 8.08 -9.36 -26.54
CA GLY A 183 8.94 -10.20 -25.74
C GLY A 183 8.23 -11.46 -25.26
N ALA A 184 9.00 -12.33 -24.62
CA ALA A 184 8.50 -13.52 -23.95
C ALA A 184 9.30 -13.80 -22.68
N ILE A 185 8.64 -14.43 -21.71
CA ILE A 185 9.32 -14.94 -20.51
C ILE A 185 10.27 -16.05 -20.92
N ALA A 186 11.56 -15.91 -20.64
CA ALA A 186 12.57 -16.86 -21.11
C ALA A 186 12.74 -18.06 -20.17
N ALA A 187 12.54 -17.87 -18.86
CA ALA A 187 12.67 -18.93 -17.87
C ALA A 187 11.78 -18.69 -16.65
N LEU A 188 11.55 -19.77 -15.91
CA LEU A 188 10.89 -19.71 -14.60
C LEU A 188 11.82 -19.08 -13.54
N PRO A 189 11.25 -18.46 -12.50
CA PRO A 189 12.02 -17.94 -11.39
C PRO A 189 12.64 -19.08 -10.58
N ASP A 190 13.79 -18.83 -9.94
CA ASP A 190 14.41 -19.79 -9.02
C ASP A 190 13.48 -20.05 -7.83
N PRO A 191 13.02 -21.31 -7.60
CA PRO A 191 12.20 -21.65 -6.46
C PRO A 191 12.84 -21.29 -5.11
N LYS A 192 14.17 -21.38 -5.00
CA LYS A 192 14.89 -21.08 -3.74
C LYS A 192 14.90 -19.59 -3.40
N ALA A 193 14.74 -18.73 -4.40
CA ALA A 193 14.69 -17.28 -4.25
C ALA A 193 13.24 -16.75 -4.19
N TRP A 194 12.25 -17.66 -4.18
CA TRP A 194 10.84 -17.31 -4.19
C TRP A 194 10.38 -16.81 -2.84
N ASN A 195 10.22 -15.49 -2.71
CA ASN A 195 9.65 -14.87 -1.53
C ASN A 195 8.73 -13.73 -1.98
N SER A 196 7.44 -14.07 -2.10
CA SER A 196 6.41 -13.17 -2.64
C SER A 196 6.78 -12.64 -4.03
N GLY A 197 7.23 -13.54 -4.91
CA GLY A 197 7.73 -13.25 -6.25
C GLY A 197 9.16 -13.76 -6.49
N GLY A 198 9.62 -13.65 -7.73
CA GLY A 198 10.92 -14.15 -8.17
C GLY A 198 11.43 -13.39 -9.40
N ASP A 199 12.73 -13.47 -9.64
CA ASP A 199 13.35 -12.78 -10.77
C ASP A 199 13.27 -13.69 -12.00
N VAL A 200 12.78 -13.14 -13.11
CA VAL A 200 12.57 -13.85 -14.37
C VAL A 200 13.26 -13.10 -15.51
N PRO A 201 14.03 -13.80 -16.37
CA PRO A 201 14.57 -13.19 -17.57
C PRO A 201 13.46 -13.04 -18.61
N ILE A 202 13.36 -11.85 -19.19
CA ILE A 202 12.48 -11.52 -20.31
C ILE A 202 13.35 -11.30 -21.52
N ARG A 203 13.05 -12.03 -22.59
CA ARG A 203 13.73 -11.89 -23.88
C ARG A 203 12.85 -11.10 -24.82
N TYR A 204 13.38 -10.06 -25.44
CA TYR A 204 12.65 -9.23 -26.39
C TYR A 204 13.55 -8.84 -27.55
N ARG A 205 12.95 -8.60 -28.72
CA ARG A 205 13.67 -8.08 -29.88
C ARG A 205 13.48 -6.58 -29.93
N ASP A 206 14.57 -5.83 -29.93
CA ASP A 206 14.54 -4.38 -30.09
C ASP A 206 14.25 -4.05 -31.56
N ASN A 207 13.08 -3.46 -31.82
CA ASN A 207 12.64 -3.11 -33.17
C ASN A 207 13.55 -2.09 -33.86
N SER A 208 14.29 -1.27 -33.10
CA SER A 208 15.16 -0.24 -33.66
C SER A 208 16.49 -0.79 -34.15
N THR A 209 17.06 -1.78 -33.44
CA THR A 209 18.38 -2.36 -33.73
C THR A 209 18.31 -3.77 -34.34
N GLY A 210 17.15 -4.42 -34.26
CA GLY A 210 16.96 -5.83 -34.60
C GLY A 210 17.61 -6.81 -33.62
N ALA A 211 18.33 -6.31 -32.61
CA ALA A 211 19.07 -7.11 -31.66
C ALA A 211 18.15 -7.78 -30.64
N GLU A 212 18.48 -9.02 -30.27
CA GLU A 212 17.83 -9.72 -29.17
C GLU A 212 18.43 -9.26 -27.85
N ARG A 213 17.57 -8.84 -26.91
CA ARG A 213 17.96 -8.36 -25.59
C ARG A 213 17.28 -9.21 -24.52
N THR A 214 17.97 -9.34 -23.40
CA THR A 214 17.42 -9.99 -22.20
C THR A 214 17.45 -8.99 -21.05
N VAL A 215 16.33 -8.85 -20.36
CA VAL A 215 16.21 -8.05 -19.14
C VAL A 215 15.68 -8.91 -18.02
N THR A 216 16.31 -8.83 -16.85
CA THR A 216 15.81 -9.49 -15.64
C THR A 216 14.80 -8.58 -14.98
N VAL A 217 13.58 -9.07 -14.79
CA VAL A 217 12.53 -8.36 -14.04
C VAL A 217 12.01 -9.25 -12.94
N ARG A 218 11.49 -8.65 -11.87
CA ARG A 218 10.86 -9.41 -10.80
C ARG A 218 9.38 -9.58 -11.08
N VAL A 219 8.91 -10.82 -11.19
CA VAL A 219 7.49 -11.15 -11.22
C VAL A 219 6.95 -11.22 -9.79
N ASN A 220 5.92 -10.44 -9.50
CA ASN A 220 5.19 -10.44 -8.24
C ASN A 220 3.81 -11.07 -8.51
N THR A 221 3.64 -12.30 -8.03
CA THR A 221 2.43 -13.10 -8.21
C THR A 221 2.39 -14.20 -7.15
N TRP A 222 1.28 -14.92 -7.09
CA TRP A 222 1.12 -16.11 -6.25
C TRP A 222 1.79 -17.31 -6.91
N ALA A 223 2.19 -18.30 -6.11
CA ALA A 223 2.85 -19.52 -6.59
C ALA A 223 2.05 -20.25 -7.70
N HIS A 224 0.72 -20.29 -7.59
CA HIS A 224 -0.17 -20.93 -8.56
C HIS A 224 -0.50 -20.07 -9.80
N ARG A 225 0.05 -18.85 -9.88
CA ARG A 225 -0.13 -17.92 -11.01
C ARG A 225 1.19 -17.46 -11.59
N ILE A 226 2.22 -18.31 -11.53
CA ILE A 226 3.50 -18.06 -12.20
C ILE A 226 3.29 -18.33 -13.69
N PRO A 227 3.48 -17.35 -14.59
CA PRO A 227 3.34 -17.61 -16.02
C PRO A 227 4.42 -18.55 -16.53
N VAL A 228 4.09 -19.39 -17.51
CA VAL A 228 5.05 -20.34 -18.10
C VAL A 228 6.07 -19.64 -19.01
N PRO A 229 7.29 -20.20 -19.20
CA PRO A 229 8.21 -19.72 -20.22
C PRO A 229 7.55 -19.74 -21.62
N GLY A 230 7.84 -18.73 -22.42
CA GLY A 230 7.19 -18.49 -23.71
C GLY A 230 5.94 -17.61 -23.63
N THR A 231 5.40 -17.32 -22.43
CA THR A 231 4.28 -16.39 -22.26
C THR A 231 4.60 -15.04 -22.90
N PRO A 232 3.76 -14.54 -23.83
CA PRO A 232 3.96 -13.25 -24.48
C PRO A 232 3.89 -12.08 -23.48
N VAL A 233 4.83 -11.15 -23.63
CA VAL A 233 4.88 -9.91 -22.87
C VAL A 233 5.17 -8.74 -23.79
N ILE A 234 4.69 -7.56 -23.41
CA ILE A 234 5.02 -6.30 -24.06
C ILE A 234 6.09 -5.61 -23.22
N VAL A 235 7.24 -5.38 -23.83
CA VAL A 235 8.33 -4.60 -23.23
C VAL A 235 8.28 -3.19 -23.80
N ARG A 236 8.00 -2.19 -22.98
CA ARG A 236 8.06 -0.78 -23.37
C ARG A 236 9.34 -0.14 -22.88
N THR A 237 10.04 0.54 -23.78
CA THR A 237 11.27 1.27 -23.48
C THR A 237 11.16 2.72 -23.91
N ASP A 238 11.82 3.65 -23.21
CA ASP A 238 12.02 5.02 -23.71
C ASP A 238 13.50 5.36 -23.92
N GLU A 239 13.76 6.61 -24.35
CA GLU A 239 15.10 7.14 -24.63
C GLU A 239 15.97 7.29 -23.37
N ASP A 240 15.37 7.43 -22.19
CA ASP A 240 16.07 7.50 -20.89
C ASP A 240 16.56 6.10 -20.44
N GLY A 241 16.24 5.04 -21.20
CA GLY A 241 16.56 3.65 -20.85
C GLY A 241 15.61 3.06 -19.81
N ASP A 242 14.49 3.74 -19.53
CA ASP A 242 13.46 3.23 -18.65
C ASP A 242 12.69 2.08 -19.34
N LEU A 243 12.28 1.10 -18.53
CA LEU A 243 11.68 -0.13 -19.02
C LEU A 243 10.45 -0.52 -18.20
N LEU A 244 9.42 -0.97 -18.90
CA LEU A 244 8.17 -1.50 -18.35
C LEU A 244 7.85 -2.82 -19.05
N VAL A 245 7.58 -3.87 -18.27
CA VAL A 245 7.13 -5.17 -18.80
C VAL A 245 5.72 -5.41 -18.35
N GLU A 246 4.85 -5.76 -19.28
CA GLU A 246 3.45 -6.12 -19.03
C GLU A 246 3.10 -7.40 -19.77
N LEU A 247 2.15 -8.17 -19.25
CA LEU A 247 1.56 -9.27 -20.01
C LEU A 247 0.87 -8.70 -21.24
N ASP A 248 0.99 -9.41 -22.36
CA ASP A 248 0.28 -9.04 -23.57
C ASP A 248 -1.24 -9.27 -23.37
N PRO A 249 -2.08 -8.23 -23.43
CA PRO A 249 -3.52 -8.38 -23.22
C PRO A 249 -4.20 -9.21 -24.30
N ASP A 250 -3.59 -9.35 -25.48
CA ASP A 250 -4.18 -10.06 -26.63
C ASP A 250 -3.94 -11.58 -26.56
N HIS A 251 -3.10 -12.03 -25.63
CA HIS A 251 -2.75 -13.44 -25.47
C HIS A 251 -3.17 -13.98 -24.10
N PRO A 252 -3.90 -15.12 -24.03
CA PRO A 252 -4.22 -15.73 -22.76
C PRO A 252 -2.95 -16.22 -22.05
N VAL A 253 -2.93 -16.09 -20.73
CA VAL A 253 -1.78 -16.46 -19.90
C VAL A 253 -1.96 -17.88 -19.40
N GLU A 254 -1.02 -18.75 -19.73
CA GLU A 254 -0.93 -20.09 -19.15
C GLU A 254 -0.06 -20.05 -17.88
N TYR A 255 -0.56 -20.67 -16.82
CA TYR A 255 0.12 -20.71 -15.53
C TYR A 255 0.80 -22.06 -15.29
N PHE A 256 1.94 -21.99 -14.60
CA PHE A 256 2.73 -23.15 -14.26
C PHE A 256 1.98 -24.07 -13.28
N SER A 257 1.79 -25.33 -13.67
CA SER A 257 0.94 -26.29 -12.95
C SER A 257 1.59 -26.90 -11.71
N ASP A 258 2.93 -26.96 -11.63
CA ASP A 258 3.67 -27.51 -10.46
C ASP A 258 4.03 -26.41 -9.44
N SER A 259 3.03 -25.62 -9.03
CA SER A 259 3.20 -24.48 -8.12
C SER A 259 3.71 -24.86 -6.73
N ARG A 260 3.55 -26.12 -6.33
CA ARG A 260 3.93 -26.64 -5.00
C ARG A 260 5.40 -26.40 -4.67
N ARG A 261 6.28 -26.30 -5.68
CA ARG A 261 7.71 -25.98 -5.50
C ARG A 261 7.94 -24.56 -4.98
N TYR A 262 7.00 -23.66 -5.24
CA TYR A 262 7.05 -22.26 -4.86
C TYR A 262 6.21 -21.95 -3.61
N GLU A 263 5.43 -22.93 -3.13
CA GLU A 263 4.68 -22.84 -1.87
C GLU A 263 5.55 -23.23 -0.66
N ARG A 264 6.55 -24.08 -0.88
CA ARG A 264 7.45 -24.60 0.16
C ARG A 264 8.66 -23.68 0.39
N ASP A 265 8.46 -22.44 0.84
CA ASP A 265 9.49 -21.74 1.65
C ASP A 265 9.03 -20.39 2.25
N THR A 266 8.03 -20.41 3.14
CA THR A 266 7.74 -19.24 4.00
C THR A 266 7.76 -19.53 5.50
N SER A 267 8.01 -20.77 5.93
CA SER A 267 7.97 -21.15 7.36
C SER A 267 9.19 -21.90 7.91
N GLY A 268 10.25 -22.10 7.12
CA GLY A 268 11.46 -22.83 7.54
C GLY A 268 12.56 -21.93 8.09
N GLY A 269 12.41 -21.38 9.31
CA GLY A 269 13.51 -20.62 9.93
C GLY A 269 13.19 -19.80 11.17
N GLY A 270 12.26 -20.25 12.01
CA GLY A 270 12.02 -19.70 13.35
C GLY A 270 12.05 -20.83 14.37
N SER A 271 13.21 -21.48 14.53
CA SER A 271 13.45 -22.35 15.68
C SER A 271 14.19 -21.55 16.74
N MET A 272 13.45 -21.22 17.80
CA MET A 272 13.84 -20.89 19.18
C MET A 272 15.15 -20.14 19.42
#